data_AF-A0A8S1HAN3-F1
#
_entry.id   AF-A0A8S1HAN3-F1
#
_cell.length_a   1.000
_cell.length_b   1.000
_cell.length_c   1.000
_cell.angle_alpha   90.00
_cell.angle_beta   90.00
_cell.angle_gamma   90.00
#
_symmetry.space_group_name_H-M   'P 1'
#
loop_
_entity.id
_entity.type
_entity.pdbx_description
1 polymer ?
#
loop_
_entity_poly.entity_id
_entity_poly.type
_entity_poly.pdbx_seq_one_letter_code
_entity_poly.pdbx_strand_id
1 'polypeptide(L)'
;MGKEKKSKNRKRSRSRSRDEKRSRKRHNSSSSSSSDDNKLESKLSDERSRRKKERKLEKQRLKDTETAEERMLRRKEKKLKKDQKRKAAVETSIPDELAYTNLNNPFNDTKLTETFVWGKKLEREGKSHLSRKEIEKEARKRIERNLHEAQEFKRVRDARLAAREDMDMMQRDADRREVSNWDSKEQQFQLDQAKERSRIRIAQNRAKAIDILSRYIRYGDEDKTDEEKKNEEEFELEDPLSCLKDLTSDDYEDLIEDIKVYRRLEDDKHMSFWTDFRTIVDDELKKRREEDGRREGIHGSLKTEVMAMFKV
;
A
#
# COMPACT_ATOMS: atom_id res chain seq x y z
N MET A 1 -79.05 -36.20 -16.07
CA MET A 1 -78.14 -36.54 -17.20
C MET A 1 -76.74 -36.76 -16.65
N GLY A 2 -76.47 -38.00 -16.22
CA GLY A 2 -75.19 -38.39 -15.62
C GLY A 2 -74.07 -38.45 -16.66
N LYS A 3 -72.87 -38.01 -16.28
CA LYS A 3 -71.66 -38.25 -17.08
C LYS A 3 -70.75 -39.22 -16.35
N GLU A 4 -70.52 -40.33 -17.04
CA GLU A 4 -69.87 -41.55 -16.59
C GLU A 4 -68.41 -41.36 -16.17
N LYS A 5 -68.07 -42.10 -15.11
CA LYS A 5 -66.71 -42.35 -14.65
C LYS A 5 -66.00 -43.28 -15.64
N LYS A 6 -64.94 -42.80 -16.30
CA LYS A 6 -64.01 -43.66 -17.06
C LYS A 6 -62.71 -43.86 -16.28
N SER A 7 -62.72 -44.86 -15.40
CA SER A 7 -61.54 -45.33 -14.66
C SER A 7 -60.58 -46.06 -15.60
N LYS A 8 -59.50 -45.40 -16.05
CA LYS A 8 -58.41 -46.08 -16.77
C LYS A 8 -57.42 -46.70 -15.77
N ASN A 9 -57.64 -47.99 -15.53
CA ASN A 9 -56.78 -48.92 -14.82
C ASN A 9 -55.39 -49.01 -15.49
N ARG A 10 -54.41 -48.22 -15.01
CA ARG A 10 -53.00 -48.34 -15.45
C ARG A 10 -52.32 -49.43 -14.62
N LYS A 11 -52.21 -50.62 -15.22
CA LYS A 11 -51.41 -51.75 -14.75
C LYS A 11 -49.98 -51.27 -14.44
N ARG A 12 -49.60 -51.24 -13.15
CA ARG A 12 -48.23 -51.03 -12.68
C ARG A 12 -47.40 -52.28 -12.98
N SER A 13 -46.72 -52.31 -14.12
CA SER A 13 -45.62 -53.24 -14.35
C SER A 13 -44.44 -52.82 -13.45
N ARG A 14 -44.28 -53.52 -12.32
CA ARG A 14 -43.06 -53.44 -11.49
C ARG A 14 -41.95 -54.22 -12.20
N SER A 15 -41.25 -53.59 -13.13
CA SER A 15 -39.95 -54.08 -13.58
C SER A 15 -38.94 -53.88 -12.44
N ARG A 16 -38.70 -54.94 -11.66
CA ARG A 16 -37.53 -55.02 -10.77
C ARG A 16 -36.31 -55.16 -11.65
N SER A 17 -35.70 -54.04 -12.03
CA SER A 17 -34.34 -54.01 -12.56
C SER A 17 -33.41 -54.59 -11.50
N ARG A 18 -32.92 -55.80 -11.75
CA ARG A 18 -31.82 -56.41 -11.00
C ARG A 18 -30.57 -55.67 -11.49
N ASP A 19 -30.15 -54.68 -10.72
CA ASP A 19 -28.87 -53.98 -10.91
C ASP A 19 -27.75 -55.01 -10.72
N GLU A 20 -27.32 -55.64 -11.81
CA GLU A 20 -26.05 -56.35 -11.86
C GLU A 20 -24.95 -55.32 -11.66
N LYS A 21 -24.44 -55.26 -10.44
CA LYS A 21 -23.21 -54.54 -10.13
C LYS A 21 -22.08 -55.18 -10.94
N ARG A 22 -21.80 -54.62 -12.11
CA ARG A 22 -20.54 -54.82 -12.83
C ARG A 22 -19.41 -54.45 -11.88
N SER A 23 -18.79 -55.46 -11.27
CA SER A 23 -17.54 -55.31 -10.54
C SER A 23 -16.51 -54.79 -11.53
N ARG A 24 -16.13 -53.51 -11.41
CA ARG A 24 -14.96 -52.98 -12.09
C ARG A 24 -13.75 -53.74 -11.56
N LYS A 25 -13.30 -54.76 -12.30
CA LYS A 25 -11.99 -55.37 -12.12
C LYS A 25 -10.98 -54.24 -12.33
N ARG A 26 -10.32 -53.82 -11.24
CA ARG A 26 -9.14 -52.98 -11.33
C ARG A 26 -8.04 -53.87 -11.91
N HIS A 27 -7.63 -53.57 -13.13
CA HIS A 27 -6.43 -54.16 -13.72
C HIS A 27 -5.24 -53.65 -12.88
N ASN A 28 -4.71 -54.50 -12.01
CA ASN A 28 -3.44 -54.26 -11.36
C ASN A 28 -2.37 -54.69 -12.37
N SER A 29 -1.59 -53.72 -12.85
CA SER A 29 -0.40 -53.97 -13.65
C SER A 29 0.55 -54.88 -12.87
N SER A 30 0.90 -56.00 -13.49
CA SER A 30 1.74 -57.06 -12.97
C SER A 30 3.17 -56.58 -12.75
N SER A 31 3.58 -56.45 -11.49
CA SER A 31 4.97 -56.59 -11.07
C SER A 31 5.15 -57.98 -10.45
N SER A 32 6.23 -58.65 -10.83
CA SER A 32 6.60 -59.99 -10.37
C SER A 32 6.65 -60.06 -8.83
N SER A 33 5.81 -60.89 -8.22
CA SER A 33 5.92 -61.20 -6.79
C SER A 33 5.55 -62.65 -6.48
N SER A 34 6.20 -63.14 -5.44
CA SER A 34 6.29 -64.50 -4.93
C SER A 34 4.92 -65.13 -4.62
N SER A 35 4.81 -66.45 -4.78
CA SER A 35 3.62 -67.26 -4.47
C SER A 35 3.09 -67.12 -3.03
N ASP A 36 3.85 -66.52 -2.10
CA ASP A 36 3.44 -66.23 -0.72
C ASP A 36 2.49 -65.01 -0.58
N ASP A 37 2.52 -64.04 -1.51
CA ASP A 37 1.74 -62.78 -1.40
C ASP A 37 0.23 -62.98 -1.57
N ASN A 38 -0.20 -63.89 -2.46
CA ASN A 38 -1.62 -64.21 -2.64
C ASN A 38 -2.25 -64.85 -1.38
N LYS A 39 -1.44 -65.57 -0.60
CA LYS A 39 -1.87 -66.20 0.66
C LYS A 39 -2.02 -65.17 1.77
N LEU A 40 -1.16 -64.16 1.81
CA LEU A 40 -1.22 -63.01 2.72
C LEU A 40 -2.45 -62.13 2.46
N GLU A 41 -2.74 -61.81 1.20
CA GLU A 41 -3.92 -61.00 0.85
C GLU A 41 -5.24 -61.71 1.16
N SER A 42 -5.29 -63.04 0.93
CA SER A 42 -6.42 -63.89 1.33
C SER A 42 -6.61 -63.91 2.84
N LYS A 43 -5.53 -64.14 3.62
CA LYS A 43 -5.55 -64.08 5.08
C LYS A 43 -6.00 -62.72 5.61
N LEU A 44 -5.54 -61.61 5.04
CA LEU A 44 -5.96 -60.26 5.43
C LEU A 44 -7.43 -59.98 5.11
N SER A 45 -7.95 -60.52 4.01
CA SER A 45 -9.38 -60.46 3.69
C SER A 45 -10.22 -61.25 4.69
N ASP A 46 -9.76 -62.45 5.06
CA ASP A 46 -10.41 -63.30 6.07
C ASP A 46 -10.37 -62.67 7.46
N GLU A 47 -9.23 -62.09 7.86
CA GLU A 47 -9.05 -61.30 9.09
C GLU A 47 -10.03 -60.13 9.14
N ARG A 48 -10.15 -59.35 8.05
CA ARG A 48 -11.14 -58.26 7.93
C ARG A 48 -12.56 -58.79 8.04
N SER A 49 -12.84 -59.98 7.51
CA SER A 49 -14.15 -60.61 7.60
C SER A 49 -14.49 -61.04 9.03
N ARG A 50 -13.51 -61.61 9.75
CA ARG A 50 -13.62 -62.02 11.16
C ARG A 50 -13.84 -60.82 12.06
N ARG A 51 -13.00 -59.80 11.97
CA ARG A 51 -13.14 -58.53 12.71
C ARG A 51 -14.48 -57.83 12.44
N LYS A 52 -15.02 -57.95 11.22
CA LYS A 52 -16.36 -57.43 10.88
C LYS A 52 -17.48 -58.23 11.56
N LYS A 53 -17.35 -59.55 11.66
CA LYS A 53 -18.30 -60.43 12.38
C LYS A 53 -18.25 -60.16 13.88
N GLU A 54 -17.06 -60.08 14.47
CA GLU A 54 -16.85 -59.75 15.90
C GLU A 54 -17.45 -58.39 16.25
N ARG A 55 -17.14 -57.33 15.49
CA ARG A 55 -17.74 -56.01 15.68
C ARG A 55 -19.26 -56.01 15.52
N LYS A 56 -19.82 -56.95 14.75
CA LYS A 56 -21.27 -57.09 14.59
C LYS A 56 -21.89 -57.78 15.80
N LEU A 57 -21.23 -58.81 16.32
CA LEU A 57 -21.60 -59.53 17.54
C LEU A 57 -21.53 -58.62 18.77
N GLU A 58 -20.46 -57.85 18.91
CA GLU A 58 -20.27 -56.87 19.98
C GLU A 58 -21.35 -55.79 19.94
N LYS A 59 -21.68 -55.28 18.75
CA LYS A 59 -22.82 -54.36 18.54
C LYS A 59 -24.17 -55.00 18.79
N GLN A 60 -24.30 -56.33 18.82
CA GLN A 60 -25.54 -56.99 19.24
C GLN A 60 -25.56 -57.08 20.76
N ARG A 61 -24.47 -57.55 21.40
CA ARG A 61 -24.33 -57.57 22.86
C ARG A 61 -24.59 -56.21 23.51
N LEU A 62 -24.06 -55.13 22.93
CA LEU A 62 -24.30 -53.75 23.39
C LEU A 62 -25.75 -53.29 23.21
N LYS A 63 -26.51 -53.82 22.25
CA LYS A 63 -27.94 -53.48 22.05
C LYS A 63 -28.87 -54.29 22.93
N ASP A 64 -28.44 -55.50 23.28
CA ASP A 64 -29.20 -56.43 24.11
C ASP A 64 -29.08 -56.05 25.59
N THR A 65 -27.96 -55.40 25.97
CA THR A 65 -27.73 -54.80 27.29
C THR A 65 -28.25 -53.35 27.42
N GLU A 66 -28.71 -52.75 26.32
CA GLU A 66 -29.16 -51.35 26.25
C GLU A 66 -30.54 -51.19 26.91
N THR A 67 -30.64 -50.25 27.87
CA THR A 67 -31.91 -49.89 28.52
C THR A 67 -32.87 -49.21 27.54
N ALA A 68 -34.17 -49.15 27.87
CA ALA A 68 -35.20 -48.60 26.98
C ALA A 68 -34.98 -47.12 26.62
N GLU A 69 -34.42 -46.34 27.55
CA GLU A 69 -34.12 -44.91 27.39
C GLU A 69 -32.89 -44.67 26.51
N GLU A 70 -31.84 -45.46 26.69
CA GLU A 70 -30.61 -45.39 25.90
C GLU A 70 -30.88 -45.77 24.42
N ARG A 71 -31.72 -46.78 24.19
CA ARG A 71 -32.22 -47.14 22.86
C ARG A 71 -32.95 -45.98 22.17
N MET A 72 -33.65 -45.14 22.93
CA MET A 72 -34.35 -43.96 22.41
C MET A 72 -33.38 -42.82 22.07
N LEU A 73 -32.37 -42.57 22.91
CA LEU A 73 -31.31 -41.59 22.64
C LEU A 73 -30.52 -41.96 21.37
N ARG A 74 -30.15 -43.24 21.22
CA ARG A 74 -29.47 -43.74 20.02
C ARG A 74 -30.31 -43.60 18.75
N ARG A 75 -31.63 -43.81 18.84
CA ARG A 75 -32.56 -43.57 17.72
C ARG A 75 -32.66 -42.08 17.38
N LYS A 76 -32.72 -41.20 18.38
CA LYS A 76 -32.73 -39.73 18.20
C LYS A 76 -31.41 -39.25 17.56
N GLU A 77 -30.27 -39.70 18.06
CA GLU A 77 -28.95 -39.35 17.52
C GLU A 77 -28.78 -39.84 16.07
N LYS A 78 -29.19 -41.08 15.78
CA LYS A 78 -29.19 -41.62 14.41
C LYS A 78 -30.08 -40.79 13.48
N LYS A 79 -31.21 -40.26 13.97
CA LYS A 79 -32.10 -39.37 13.21
C LYS A 79 -31.44 -38.01 12.98
N LEU A 80 -30.89 -37.37 14.00
CA LEU A 80 -30.18 -36.10 13.90
C LEU A 80 -28.98 -36.20 12.95
N LYS A 81 -28.15 -37.25 13.06
CA LYS A 81 -27.00 -37.48 12.18
C LYS A 81 -27.42 -37.71 10.73
N LYS A 82 -28.57 -38.36 10.50
CA LYS A 82 -29.12 -38.55 9.15
C LYS A 82 -29.63 -37.23 8.57
N ASP A 83 -30.23 -36.38 9.40
CA ASP A 83 -30.71 -35.06 8.97
C ASP A 83 -29.56 -34.07 8.76
N GLN A 84 -28.55 -34.05 9.63
CA GLN A 84 -27.30 -33.31 9.43
C GLN A 84 -26.60 -33.74 8.14
N LYS A 85 -26.49 -35.05 7.88
CA LYS A 85 -25.90 -35.55 6.62
C LYS A 85 -26.71 -35.14 5.39
N ARG A 86 -28.04 -35.02 5.51
CA ARG A 86 -28.90 -34.51 4.43
C ARG A 86 -28.69 -33.01 4.23
N LYS A 87 -28.62 -32.22 5.30
CA LYS A 87 -28.34 -30.78 5.26
C LYS A 87 -26.97 -30.50 4.65
N ALA A 88 -25.91 -31.13 5.16
CA ALA A 88 -24.56 -30.97 4.64
C ALA A 88 -24.44 -31.36 3.17
N ALA A 89 -25.19 -32.36 2.68
CA ALA A 89 -25.21 -32.74 1.27
C ALA A 89 -25.93 -31.72 0.36
N VAL A 90 -26.85 -30.93 0.92
CA VAL A 90 -27.52 -29.81 0.24
C VAL A 90 -26.65 -28.55 0.31
N GLU A 91 -25.97 -28.31 1.41
CA GLU A 91 -25.05 -27.20 1.59
C GLU A 91 -23.83 -27.33 0.67
N THR A 92 -23.16 -28.49 0.67
CA THR A 92 -22.08 -28.81 -0.30
C THR A 92 -22.53 -28.90 -1.76
N SER A 93 -23.83 -28.76 -2.05
CA SER A 93 -24.30 -28.72 -3.43
C SER A 93 -24.23 -27.36 -4.10
N ILE A 94 -24.11 -26.29 -3.32
CA ILE A 94 -24.17 -24.91 -3.78
C ILE A 94 -22.90 -24.22 -3.29
N PRO A 95 -22.07 -23.63 -4.17
CA PRO A 95 -20.93 -22.85 -3.74
C PRO A 95 -21.34 -21.72 -2.79
N ASP A 96 -20.61 -21.56 -1.67
CA ASP A 96 -20.89 -20.53 -0.64
C ASP A 96 -20.83 -19.10 -1.19
N GLU A 97 -20.13 -18.89 -2.32
CA GLU A 97 -20.06 -17.60 -3.03
C GLU A 97 -21.35 -17.22 -3.78
N LEU A 98 -22.32 -18.12 -3.90
CA LEU A 98 -23.65 -17.78 -4.41
C LEU A 98 -24.52 -17.20 -3.28
N ALA A 99 -24.79 -15.90 -3.35
CA ALA A 99 -25.54 -15.14 -2.34
C ALA A 99 -27.01 -15.58 -2.16
N TYR A 100 -27.57 -16.36 -3.08
CA TYR A 100 -28.97 -16.75 -3.08
C TYR A 100 -29.15 -18.25 -2.89
N THR A 101 -29.99 -18.61 -1.93
CA THR A 101 -30.40 -19.99 -1.64
C THR A 101 -31.90 -20.16 -1.88
N ASN A 102 -32.41 -21.39 -1.93
CA ASN A 102 -33.86 -21.65 -2.11
C ASN A 102 -34.76 -20.98 -1.05
N LEU A 103 -34.20 -20.60 0.11
CA LEU A 103 -34.92 -19.96 1.21
C LEU A 103 -34.73 -18.44 1.25
N ASN A 104 -33.68 -17.92 0.61
CA ASN A 104 -33.32 -16.50 0.59
C ASN A 104 -33.38 -15.93 -0.84
N ASN A 105 -34.38 -16.34 -1.61
CA ASN A 105 -34.51 -15.94 -3.00
C ASN A 105 -35.53 -14.77 -3.13
N PRO A 106 -35.13 -13.57 -3.57
CA PRO A 106 -36.02 -12.41 -3.70
C PRO A 106 -37.12 -12.59 -4.75
N PHE A 107 -37.02 -13.60 -5.63
CA PHE A 107 -38.01 -13.89 -6.66
C PHE A 107 -39.03 -14.97 -6.25
N ASN A 108 -39.08 -15.35 -4.97
CA ASN A 108 -39.98 -16.38 -4.44
C ASN A 108 -39.87 -17.76 -5.15
N ASP A 109 -38.79 -18.02 -5.89
CA ASP A 109 -38.58 -19.32 -6.53
C ASP A 109 -38.00 -20.34 -5.53
N THR A 110 -38.82 -21.36 -5.27
CA THR A 110 -38.56 -22.48 -4.35
C THR A 110 -37.49 -23.47 -4.83
N LYS A 111 -37.09 -23.41 -6.11
CA LYS A 111 -36.19 -24.38 -6.74
C LYS A 111 -34.96 -23.73 -7.39
N LEU A 112 -34.54 -22.57 -6.90
CA LEU A 112 -33.40 -21.82 -7.41
C LEU A 112 -32.10 -22.65 -7.55
N THR A 113 -31.87 -23.57 -6.62
CA THR A 113 -30.66 -24.39 -6.58
C THR A 113 -30.77 -25.65 -7.42
N GLU A 114 -31.93 -25.95 -8.00
CA GLU A 114 -32.07 -27.08 -8.92
C GLU A 114 -31.44 -26.72 -10.27
N THR A 115 -30.55 -27.56 -10.77
CA THR A 115 -29.91 -27.33 -12.08
C THR A 115 -30.95 -27.47 -13.20
N PHE A 116 -31.16 -26.41 -13.97
CA PHE A 116 -31.97 -26.44 -15.19
C PHE A 116 -31.37 -27.39 -16.23
N VAL A 117 -32.21 -28.28 -16.78
CA VAL A 117 -31.79 -29.26 -17.79
C VAL A 117 -32.50 -28.97 -19.10
N TRP A 118 -31.74 -28.59 -20.12
CA TRP A 118 -32.28 -28.41 -21.46
C TRP A 118 -32.31 -29.75 -22.22
N GLY A 119 -33.44 -30.45 -22.13
CA GLY A 119 -33.60 -31.80 -22.70
C GLY A 119 -33.22 -31.91 -24.18
N LYS A 120 -33.71 -30.99 -25.03
CA LYS A 120 -33.39 -30.95 -26.48
C LYS A 120 -31.90 -30.73 -26.75
N LYS A 121 -31.21 -29.94 -25.91
CA LYS A 121 -29.76 -29.73 -26.04
C LYS A 121 -28.99 -30.98 -25.64
N LEU A 122 -29.40 -31.64 -24.56
CA LEU A 122 -28.80 -32.88 -24.09
C LEU A 122 -28.92 -34.01 -25.13
N GLU A 123 -30.06 -34.08 -25.81
CA GLU A 123 -30.32 -35.00 -26.91
C GLU A 123 -29.43 -34.72 -28.14
N ARG A 124 -29.31 -33.44 -28.53
CA ARG A 124 -28.41 -33.02 -29.63
C ARG A 124 -26.93 -33.31 -29.32
N GLU A 125 -26.51 -33.16 -28.06
CA GLU A 125 -25.15 -33.48 -27.61
C GLU A 125 -24.91 -34.99 -27.41
N GLY A 126 -25.90 -35.84 -27.70
CA GLY A 126 -25.80 -37.30 -27.52
C GLY A 126 -25.77 -37.74 -26.06
N LYS A 127 -26.01 -36.82 -25.13
CA LYS A 127 -25.94 -37.01 -23.67
C LYS A 127 -27.28 -37.39 -23.04
N SER A 128 -28.31 -37.68 -23.83
CA SER A 128 -29.66 -38.09 -23.39
C SER A 128 -29.69 -39.27 -22.41
N HIS A 129 -28.65 -40.11 -22.43
CA HIS A 129 -28.52 -41.31 -21.60
C HIS A 129 -27.89 -41.05 -20.22
N LEU A 130 -27.37 -39.85 -19.94
CA LEU A 130 -26.76 -39.52 -18.65
C LEU A 130 -27.81 -39.32 -17.56
N SER A 131 -27.47 -39.76 -16.34
CA SER A 131 -28.35 -39.60 -15.18
C SER A 131 -28.47 -38.13 -14.79
N ARG A 132 -29.64 -37.71 -14.28
CA ARG A 132 -29.86 -36.34 -13.74
C ARG A 132 -28.76 -35.93 -12.74
N LYS A 133 -28.24 -36.88 -11.96
CA LYS A 133 -27.14 -36.66 -10.99
C LYS A 133 -25.79 -36.40 -11.65
N GLU A 134 -25.54 -36.97 -12.83
CA GLU A 134 -24.28 -36.80 -13.57
C GLU A 134 -24.27 -35.43 -14.26
N ILE A 135 -25.42 -35.01 -14.81
CA ILE A 135 -25.62 -33.68 -15.39
C ILE A 135 -25.43 -32.59 -14.32
N GLU A 136 -26.03 -32.78 -13.14
CA GLU A 136 -25.87 -31.86 -12.01
C GLU A 136 -24.41 -31.76 -11.57
N LYS A 137 -23.67 -32.89 -11.55
CA LYS A 137 -22.24 -32.90 -11.21
C LYS A 137 -21.38 -32.19 -12.27
N GLU A 138 -21.69 -32.36 -13.56
CA GLU A 138 -21.00 -31.65 -14.65
C GLU A 138 -21.27 -30.14 -14.60
N ALA A 139 -22.52 -29.75 -14.34
CA ALA A 139 -22.90 -28.35 -14.16
C ALA A 139 -22.20 -27.70 -12.97
N ARG A 140 -22.14 -28.37 -11.81
CA ARG A 140 -21.41 -27.87 -10.63
C ARG A 140 -19.93 -27.66 -10.91
N LYS A 141 -19.26 -28.63 -11.56
CA LYS A 141 -17.84 -28.49 -11.95
C LYS A 141 -17.61 -27.33 -12.91
N ARG A 142 -18.59 -27.00 -13.75
CA ARG A 142 -18.51 -25.84 -14.65
C ARG A 142 -18.62 -24.53 -13.87
N ILE A 143 -19.55 -24.45 -12.93
CA ILE A 143 -19.72 -23.28 -12.06
C ILE A 143 -18.46 -23.05 -11.22
N GLU A 144 -17.91 -24.12 -10.62
CA GLU A 144 -16.67 -24.08 -9.84
C GLU A 144 -15.49 -23.58 -10.68
N ARG A 145 -15.32 -24.08 -11.91
CA ARG A 145 -14.29 -23.57 -12.84
C ARG A 145 -14.47 -22.10 -13.19
N ASN A 146 -15.69 -21.69 -13.54
CA ASN A 146 -15.99 -20.29 -13.87
C ASN A 146 -15.73 -19.36 -12.68
N LEU A 147 -16.03 -19.81 -11.45
CA LEU A 147 -15.82 -19.07 -10.22
C LEU A 147 -14.33 -18.90 -9.92
N HIS A 148 -13.55 -19.98 -10.07
CA HIS A 148 -12.10 -19.93 -9.95
C HIS A 148 -11.48 -18.99 -11.01
N GLU A 149 -11.91 -19.10 -12.27
CA GLU A 149 -11.48 -18.18 -13.33
C GLU A 149 -11.81 -16.72 -12.96
N ALA A 150 -13.02 -16.45 -12.46
CA ALA A 150 -13.42 -15.11 -12.02
C ALA A 150 -12.59 -14.59 -10.83
N GLN A 151 -12.26 -15.44 -9.87
CA GLN A 151 -11.38 -15.09 -8.75
C GLN A 151 -9.98 -14.72 -9.23
N GLU A 152 -9.42 -15.47 -10.17
CA GLU A 152 -8.10 -15.18 -10.74
C GLU A 152 -8.12 -13.87 -11.55
N PHE A 153 -9.17 -13.61 -12.35
CA PHE A 153 -9.33 -12.31 -13.00
C PHE A 153 -9.41 -11.15 -12.00
N LYS A 154 -10.12 -11.35 -10.89
CA LYS A 154 -10.18 -10.35 -9.81
C LYS A 154 -8.81 -10.10 -9.21
N ARG A 155 -8.06 -11.16 -8.87
CA ARG A 155 -6.69 -11.07 -8.35
C ARG A 155 -5.76 -10.30 -9.29
N VAL A 156 -5.80 -10.60 -10.58
CA VAL A 156 -4.97 -9.90 -11.58
C VAL A 156 -5.33 -8.42 -11.65
N ARG A 157 -6.63 -8.09 -11.62
CA ARG A 157 -7.09 -6.70 -11.60
C ARG A 157 -6.62 -5.97 -10.34
N ASP A 158 -6.80 -6.58 -9.18
CA ASP A 158 -6.43 -6.01 -7.89
C ASP A 158 -4.92 -5.82 -7.80
N ALA A 159 -4.13 -6.79 -8.25
CA ALA A 159 -2.67 -6.68 -8.32
C ALA A 159 -2.20 -5.57 -9.28
N ARG A 160 -2.88 -5.39 -10.42
CA ARG A 160 -2.59 -4.28 -11.35
C ARG A 160 -2.90 -2.92 -10.73
N LEU A 161 -4.00 -2.82 -9.97
CA LEU A 161 -4.37 -1.58 -9.29
C LEU A 161 -3.38 -1.27 -8.16
N ALA A 162 -3.01 -2.26 -7.35
CA ALA A 162 -2.00 -2.13 -6.31
C ALA A 162 -0.64 -1.70 -6.89
N ALA A 163 -0.18 -2.33 -7.98
CA ALA A 163 1.06 -1.94 -8.64
C ALA A 163 1.03 -0.49 -9.18
N ARG A 164 -0.13 -0.02 -9.65
CA ARG A 164 -0.29 1.38 -10.07
C ARG A 164 -0.26 2.33 -8.88
N GLU A 165 -0.95 1.97 -7.79
CA GLU A 165 -0.96 2.76 -6.56
C GLU A 165 0.43 2.87 -5.93
N ASP A 166 1.20 1.76 -5.92
CA ASP A 166 2.58 1.75 -5.45
C ASP A 166 3.47 2.66 -6.28
N MET A 167 3.34 2.64 -7.62
CA MET A 167 4.07 3.55 -8.51
C MET A 167 3.68 5.02 -8.27
N ASP A 168 2.38 5.31 -8.12
CA ASP A 168 1.91 6.65 -7.82
C ASP A 168 2.38 7.11 -6.43
N MET A 169 2.51 6.20 -5.45
CA MET A 169 3.06 6.49 -4.13
C MET A 169 4.55 6.80 -4.21
N MET A 170 5.32 6.00 -4.93
CA MET A 170 6.74 6.26 -5.17
C MET A 170 6.97 7.60 -5.88
N GLN A 171 6.12 7.94 -6.85
CA GLN A 171 6.19 9.24 -7.54
C GLN A 171 5.92 10.40 -6.56
N ARG A 172 4.87 10.32 -5.75
CA ARG A 172 4.59 11.35 -4.72
C ARG A 172 5.71 11.48 -3.70
N ASP A 173 6.35 10.38 -3.33
CA ASP A 173 7.52 10.40 -2.44
C ASP A 173 8.74 11.02 -3.11
N ALA A 174 8.96 10.77 -4.40
CA ALA A 174 10.02 11.42 -5.17
C ALA A 174 9.78 12.94 -5.27
N ASP A 175 8.56 13.35 -5.62
CA ASP A 175 8.16 14.76 -5.70
C ASP A 175 8.34 15.45 -4.34
N ARG A 176 7.95 14.81 -3.22
CA ARG A 176 8.17 15.34 -1.86
C ARG A 176 9.65 15.56 -1.56
N ARG A 177 10.53 14.63 -1.95
CA ARG A 177 11.98 14.78 -1.75
C ARG A 177 12.56 15.91 -2.59
N GLU A 178 12.09 16.06 -3.82
CA GLU A 178 12.52 17.16 -4.69
C GLU A 178 12.11 18.52 -4.11
N VAL A 179 10.86 18.64 -3.64
CA VAL A 179 10.37 19.84 -2.97
C VAL A 179 11.14 20.12 -1.67
N SER A 180 11.47 19.10 -0.89
CA SER A 180 12.28 19.29 0.34
C SER A 180 13.67 19.84 0.04
N ASN A 181 14.27 19.48 -1.09
CA ASN A 181 15.59 19.99 -1.50
C ASN A 181 15.50 21.36 -2.19
N TRP A 182 14.29 21.84 -2.48
CA TRP A 182 14.07 23.11 -3.17
C TRP A 182 14.52 24.29 -2.31
N ASP A 183 14.21 24.29 -1.00
CA ASP A 183 14.63 25.35 -0.08
C ASP A 183 16.15 25.50 -0.02
N SER A 184 16.89 24.39 0.05
CA SER A 184 18.37 24.43 0.05
C SER A 184 18.94 24.91 -1.28
N LYS A 185 18.35 24.47 -2.42
CA LYS A 185 18.75 24.95 -3.75
C LYS A 185 18.45 26.44 -3.92
N GLU A 186 17.34 26.91 -3.38
CA GLU A 186 16.94 28.32 -3.41
C GLU A 186 17.89 29.19 -2.58
N GLN A 187 18.29 28.74 -1.39
CA GLN A 187 19.32 29.41 -0.58
C GLN A 187 20.65 29.52 -1.32
N GLN A 188 21.10 28.43 -1.95
CA GLN A 188 22.32 28.44 -2.76
C GLN A 188 22.20 29.40 -3.94
N PHE A 189 21.06 29.39 -4.63
CA PHE A 189 20.80 30.30 -5.75
C PHE A 189 20.81 31.77 -5.32
N GLN A 190 20.23 32.09 -4.16
CA GLN A 190 20.28 33.44 -3.60
C GLN A 190 21.71 33.88 -3.28
N LEU A 191 22.53 32.97 -2.73
CA LEU A 191 23.95 33.23 -2.50
C LEU A 191 24.69 33.50 -3.81
N ASP A 192 24.51 32.66 -4.82
CA ASP A 192 25.16 32.81 -6.13
C ASP A 192 24.72 34.09 -6.84
N GLN A 193 23.44 34.44 -6.76
CA GLN A 193 22.92 35.72 -7.24
C GLN A 193 23.54 36.91 -6.51
N ALA A 194 23.69 36.83 -5.18
CA ALA A 194 24.32 37.89 -4.40
C ALA A 194 25.80 38.07 -4.80
N LYS A 195 26.53 36.97 -4.98
CA LYS A 195 27.92 36.94 -5.46
C LYS A 195 28.05 37.54 -6.87
N GLU A 196 27.19 37.16 -7.82
CA GLU A 196 27.26 37.69 -9.18
C GLU A 196 26.86 39.18 -9.24
N ARG A 197 25.86 39.59 -8.46
CA ARG A 197 25.49 41.01 -8.33
C ARG A 197 26.64 41.83 -7.75
N SER A 198 27.32 41.31 -6.73
CA SER A 198 28.53 41.93 -6.16
C SER A 198 29.61 42.08 -7.23
N ARG A 199 29.92 41.01 -7.97
CA ARG A 199 30.90 41.04 -9.08
C ARG A 199 30.58 42.14 -10.11
N ILE A 200 29.32 42.24 -10.53
CA ILE A 200 28.86 43.23 -11.50
C ILE A 200 28.98 44.66 -10.94
N ARG A 201 28.62 44.88 -9.66
CA ARG A 201 28.72 46.21 -9.04
C ARG A 201 30.15 46.70 -8.91
N ILE A 202 31.07 45.81 -8.57
CA ILE A 202 32.50 46.09 -8.48
C ILE A 202 33.04 46.46 -9.86
N ALA A 203 32.73 45.69 -10.90
CA ALA A 203 33.14 45.99 -12.28
C ALA A 203 32.59 47.33 -12.79
N GLN A 204 31.49 47.82 -12.21
CA GLN A 204 30.85 49.08 -12.57
C GLN A 204 31.23 50.25 -11.65
N ASN A 205 32.27 50.09 -10.81
CA ASN A 205 32.78 51.10 -9.87
C ASN A 205 31.71 51.67 -8.92
N ARG A 206 30.72 50.85 -8.57
CA ARG A 206 29.66 51.20 -7.60
C ARG A 206 29.49 50.09 -6.57
N ALA A 207 30.63 49.61 -6.08
CA ALA A 207 30.69 48.58 -5.05
C ALA A 207 30.13 49.13 -3.74
N LYS A 208 29.28 48.34 -3.08
CA LYS A 208 28.94 48.55 -1.67
C LYS A 208 30.02 47.93 -0.78
N ALA A 209 30.04 48.32 0.50
CA ALA A 209 30.93 47.72 1.49
C ALA A 209 30.81 46.19 1.53
N ILE A 210 29.58 45.64 1.46
CA ILE A 210 29.37 44.19 1.40
C ILE A 210 30.00 43.52 0.18
N ASP A 211 29.98 44.19 -0.97
CA ASP A 211 30.53 43.65 -2.21
C ASP A 211 32.05 43.52 -2.07
N ILE A 212 32.71 44.53 -1.49
CA ILE A 212 34.13 44.53 -1.19
C ILE A 212 34.49 43.39 -0.21
N LEU A 213 33.73 43.21 0.87
CA LEU A 213 33.94 42.12 1.83
C LEU A 213 33.78 40.75 1.19
N SER A 214 32.74 40.57 0.36
CA SER A 214 32.54 39.34 -0.39
C SER A 214 33.70 39.03 -1.35
N ARG A 215 34.34 40.07 -1.90
CA ARG A 215 35.54 39.92 -2.74
C ARG A 215 36.77 39.48 -1.92
N TYR A 216 36.95 39.97 -0.69
CA TYR A 216 38.03 39.50 0.18
C TYR A 216 37.88 38.03 0.56
N ILE A 217 36.67 37.61 0.94
CA ILE A 217 36.40 36.20 1.26
C ILE A 217 36.72 35.32 0.06
N ARG A 218 36.23 35.71 -1.12
CA ARG A 218 36.58 34.99 -2.36
C ARG A 218 38.09 34.96 -2.53
N TYR A 219 38.80 36.09 -2.48
CA TYR A 219 40.25 36.12 -2.70
C TYR A 219 41.02 35.20 -1.73
N GLY A 220 40.62 35.15 -0.46
CA GLY A 220 41.23 34.29 0.56
C GLY A 220 40.83 32.82 0.51
N ASP A 221 39.90 32.44 -0.37
CA ASP A 221 39.41 31.06 -0.46
C ASP A 221 40.38 30.19 -1.28
N GLU A 222 41.05 29.25 -0.59
CA GLU A 222 42.10 28.40 -1.19
C GLU A 222 41.53 27.35 -2.17
N ASP A 223 40.25 26.99 -2.02
CA ASP A 223 39.53 25.95 -2.76
C ASP A 223 39.19 26.33 -4.21
N LYS A 224 39.53 27.55 -4.65
CA LYS A 224 39.30 28.00 -6.03
C LYS A 224 40.10 27.20 -7.05
N THR A 225 39.45 26.87 -8.16
CA THR A 225 40.11 26.26 -9.31
C THR A 225 41.09 27.25 -9.97
N ASP A 226 42.14 26.73 -10.63
CA ASP A 226 43.15 27.57 -11.29
C ASP A 226 42.55 28.48 -12.37
N GLU A 227 41.43 28.08 -12.98
CA GLU A 227 40.69 28.90 -13.96
C GLU A 227 39.94 30.07 -13.31
N GLU A 228 39.37 29.89 -12.12
CA GLU A 228 38.70 30.95 -11.35
C GLU A 228 39.69 31.97 -10.82
N LYS A 229 40.87 31.52 -10.36
CA LYS A 229 41.98 32.39 -9.93
C LYS A 229 42.49 33.27 -11.08
N LYS A 230 42.50 32.74 -12.32
CA LYS A 230 42.96 33.45 -13.52
C LYS A 230 41.95 34.48 -14.06
N ASN A 231 40.66 34.27 -13.83
CA ASN A 231 39.58 35.16 -14.27
C ASN A 231 39.28 36.30 -13.28
N GLU A 232 39.86 36.29 -12.09
CA GLU A 232 39.77 37.44 -11.19
C GLU A 232 40.67 38.57 -11.70
N GLU A 233 40.05 39.68 -12.10
CA GLU A 233 40.73 40.93 -12.41
C GLU A 233 41.70 41.29 -11.29
N GLU A 234 42.93 41.66 -11.66
CA GLU A 234 44.04 42.02 -10.78
C GLU A 234 43.54 42.85 -9.60
N PHE A 235 43.40 42.20 -8.45
CA PHE A 235 42.81 42.79 -7.26
C PHE A 235 43.91 43.53 -6.52
N GLU A 236 43.86 44.86 -6.54
CA GLU A 236 44.60 45.65 -5.57
C GLU A 236 43.97 45.41 -4.20
N LEU A 237 44.66 44.65 -3.34
CA LEU A 237 44.27 44.47 -1.95
C LEU A 237 44.29 45.83 -1.25
N GLU A 238 43.15 46.52 -1.24
CA GLU A 238 42.95 47.65 -0.36
C GLU A 238 42.81 47.16 1.10
N ASP A 239 42.82 48.06 2.07
CA ASP A 239 42.50 47.69 3.46
C ASP A 239 40.98 47.40 3.58
N PRO A 240 40.54 46.23 4.07
CA PRO A 240 39.12 45.92 4.25
C PRO A 240 38.36 46.93 5.11
N LEU A 241 39.05 47.65 6.01
CA LEU A 241 38.44 48.69 6.85
C LEU A 241 38.35 50.04 6.15
N SER A 242 39.04 50.23 5.01
CA SER A 242 38.90 51.43 4.17
C SER A 242 37.46 51.62 3.71
N CYS A 243 36.76 50.51 3.41
CA CYS A 243 35.39 50.54 2.94
C CYS A 243 34.38 51.04 3.98
N LEU A 244 34.76 51.15 5.27
CA LEU A 244 33.89 51.64 6.34
C LEU A 244 34.00 53.15 6.57
N LYS A 245 35.07 53.81 6.11
CA LYS A 245 35.38 55.20 6.52
C LYS A 245 34.35 56.22 6.04
N ASP A 246 33.74 55.99 4.88
CA ASP A 246 32.86 56.96 4.21
C ASP A 246 31.36 56.57 4.22
N LEU A 247 30.95 55.60 5.03
CA LEU A 247 29.55 55.15 5.09
C LEU A 247 28.65 56.09 5.91
N THR A 248 27.40 56.20 5.46
CA THR A 248 26.32 56.85 6.23
C THR A 248 25.76 55.90 7.29
N SER A 249 25.11 56.42 8.33
CA SER A 249 24.48 55.60 9.38
C SER A 249 23.49 54.58 8.80
N ASP A 250 22.75 54.94 7.74
CA ASP A 250 21.83 54.05 7.04
C ASP A 250 22.59 52.93 6.29
N ASP A 251 23.72 53.24 5.65
CA ASP A 251 24.54 52.24 4.96
C ASP A 251 25.16 51.21 5.93
N TYR A 252 25.49 51.63 7.16
CA TYR A 252 25.94 50.71 8.20
C TYR A 252 24.83 49.77 8.66
N GLU A 253 23.58 50.26 8.78
CA GLU A 253 22.42 49.42 9.10
C GLU A 253 22.13 48.40 7.99
N ASP A 254 22.17 48.85 6.73
CA ASP A 254 22.08 47.99 5.55
C ASP A 254 23.19 46.93 5.56
N LEU A 255 24.43 47.33 5.86
CA LEU A 255 25.57 46.40 5.93
C LEU A 255 25.39 45.33 7.02
N ILE A 256 24.82 45.69 8.17
CA ILE A 256 24.52 44.73 9.25
C ILE A 256 23.49 43.70 8.78
N GLU A 257 22.44 44.13 8.09
CA GLU A 257 21.43 43.21 7.54
C GLU A 257 21.99 42.34 6.41
N ASP A 258 22.79 42.91 5.52
CA ASP A 258 23.47 42.18 4.46
C ASP A 258 24.41 41.10 5.04
N ILE A 259 25.22 41.43 6.05
CA ILE A 259 26.09 40.46 6.75
C ILE A 259 25.25 39.34 7.38
N LYS A 260 24.07 39.64 7.95
CA LYS A 260 23.18 38.60 8.50
C LYS A 260 22.67 37.65 7.42
N VAL A 261 22.42 38.13 6.21
CA VAL A 261 21.98 37.30 5.07
C VAL A 261 23.13 36.38 4.64
N TYR A 262 24.34 36.90 4.44
CA TYR A 262 25.51 36.07 4.10
C TYR A 262 25.80 35.03 5.19
N ARG A 263 25.65 35.39 6.47
CA ARG A 263 25.83 34.44 7.58
C ARG A 263 24.83 33.28 7.59
N ARG A 264 23.64 33.45 6.98
CA ARG A 264 22.63 32.39 6.88
C ARG A 264 22.84 31.49 5.67
N LEU A 265 23.50 32.01 4.64
CA LEU A 265 23.62 31.37 3.33
C LEU A 265 25.00 30.76 3.08
N GLU A 266 26.06 31.26 3.71
CA GLU A 266 27.43 30.74 3.53
C GLU A 266 27.78 29.58 4.46
N ASP A 267 28.78 28.81 4.04
CA ASP A 267 29.35 27.69 4.79
C ASP A 267 30.02 28.14 6.10
N ASP A 268 30.11 27.21 7.05
CA ASP A 268 30.70 27.44 8.38
C ASP A 268 32.13 27.99 8.35
N LYS A 269 32.86 27.82 7.24
CA LYS A 269 34.24 28.28 7.05
C LYS A 269 34.40 29.80 7.21
N HIS A 270 33.45 30.59 6.74
CA HIS A 270 33.56 32.07 6.73
C HIS A 270 32.76 32.74 7.86
N MET A 271 32.16 31.94 8.76
CA MET A 271 31.33 32.47 9.85
C MET A 271 32.08 33.34 10.85
N SER A 272 33.35 33.00 11.14
CA SER A 272 34.21 33.79 12.01
C SER A 272 34.46 35.18 11.41
N PHE A 273 34.83 35.24 10.12
CA PHE A 273 35.04 36.49 9.40
C PHE A 273 33.80 37.40 9.46
N TRP A 274 32.62 36.88 9.14
CA TRP A 274 31.38 37.67 9.21
C TRP A 274 31.02 38.11 10.62
N THR A 275 31.33 37.31 11.64
CA THR A 275 31.07 37.65 13.04
C THR A 275 32.00 38.74 13.55
N ASP A 276 33.28 38.65 13.21
CA ASP A 276 34.30 39.64 13.57
C ASP A 276 33.98 40.97 12.88
N PHE A 277 33.70 40.94 11.57
CA PHE A 277 33.39 42.13 10.80
C PHE A 277 32.08 42.78 11.26
N ARG A 278 31.07 41.98 11.63
CA ARG A 278 29.84 42.50 12.24
C ARG A 278 30.11 43.24 13.54
N THR A 279 31.00 42.71 14.39
CA THR A 279 31.35 43.35 15.67
C THR A 279 31.97 44.73 15.43
N ILE A 280 32.89 44.82 14.46
CA ILE A 280 33.53 46.08 14.07
C ILE A 280 32.48 47.08 13.54
N VAL A 281 31.58 46.62 12.68
CA VAL A 281 30.50 47.45 12.10
C VAL A 281 29.52 47.93 13.18
N ASP A 282 29.13 47.07 14.11
CA ASP A 282 28.26 47.42 15.24
C ASP A 282 28.92 48.49 16.15
N ASP A 283 30.23 48.37 16.40
CA ASP A 283 30.99 49.34 17.20
C ASP A 283 31.14 50.70 16.49
N GLU A 284 31.45 50.72 15.19
CA GLU A 284 31.55 51.95 14.40
C GLU A 284 30.18 52.66 14.26
N LEU A 285 29.09 51.91 14.08
CA LEU A 285 27.74 52.47 14.08
C LEU A 285 27.40 53.10 15.44
N LYS A 286 27.75 52.43 16.53
CA LYS A 286 27.54 52.95 17.88
C LYS A 286 28.33 54.24 18.10
N LYS A 287 29.60 54.26 17.70
CA LYS A 287 30.45 55.45 17.80
C LYS A 287 29.89 56.63 17.00
N ARG A 288 29.38 56.39 15.78
CA ARG A 288 28.72 57.44 14.98
C ARG A 288 27.45 57.95 15.63
N ARG A 289 26.61 57.06 16.17
CA ARG A 289 25.41 57.47 16.93
C ARG A 289 25.76 58.31 18.17
N GLU A 290 26.85 57.97 18.86
CA GLU A 290 27.35 58.75 20.00
C GLU A 290 27.91 60.12 19.57
N GLU A 291 28.63 60.18 18.44
CA GLU A 291 29.16 61.43 17.87
C GLU A 291 28.04 62.34 17.35
N ASP A 292 27.05 61.80 16.64
CA ASP A 292 25.87 62.54 16.19
C ASP A 292 25.02 63.01 17.37
N GLY A 293 24.82 62.16 18.38
CA GLY A 293 24.14 62.54 19.63
C GLY A 293 24.90 63.63 20.40
N ARG A 294 26.23 63.63 20.36
CA ARG A 294 27.06 64.68 20.96
C ARG A 294 26.98 65.99 20.18
N ARG A 295 26.93 65.93 18.83
CA ARG A 295 26.72 67.10 17.97
C ARG A 295 25.33 67.69 18.16
N GLU A 296 24.29 66.87 18.26
CA GLU A 296 22.92 67.32 18.56
C GLU A 296 22.81 67.90 19.99
N GLY A 297 23.48 67.31 20.98
CA GLY A 297 23.50 67.82 22.35
C GLY A 297 24.14 69.21 22.49
N ILE A 298 25.22 69.48 21.77
CA ILE A 298 25.87 70.80 21.73
C ILE A 298 24.98 71.81 20.99
N HIS A 299 24.37 71.40 19.87
CA HIS A 299 23.47 72.25 19.11
C HIS A 299 22.17 72.58 19.88
N GLY A 300 21.72 71.68 20.77
CA GLY A 300 20.59 71.91 21.67
C GLY A 300 20.85 73.02 22.69
N SER A 301 22.02 73.01 23.35
CA SER A 301 22.42 74.04 24.32
C SER A 301 22.57 75.42 23.68
N LEU A 302 23.19 75.49 22.50
CA LEU A 302 23.32 76.73 21.72
C LEU A 302 21.96 77.21 21.21
N LYS A 303 21.07 76.30 20.77
CA LYS A 303 19.71 76.65 20.37
C LYS A 303 18.89 77.19 21.53
N THR A 304 19.03 76.64 22.74
CA THR A 304 18.38 77.20 23.94
C THR A 304 18.94 78.57 24.33
N GLU A 305 20.25 78.78 24.20
CA GLU A 305 20.89 80.06 24.51
C GLU A 305 20.55 81.15 23.48
N VAL A 306 20.51 80.79 22.19
CA VAL A 306 20.03 81.66 21.11
C VAL A 306 18.55 82.00 21.29
N MET A 307 17.70 81.01 21.60
CA MET A 307 16.28 81.28 21.89
C MET A 307 16.07 82.15 23.13
N ALA A 308 16.96 82.05 24.13
CA ALA A 308 16.93 82.91 25.32
C ALA A 308 17.34 84.36 24.98
N MET A 309 18.30 84.55 24.06
CA MET A 309 18.71 85.89 23.58
C MET A 309 17.64 86.60 22.75
N PHE A 310 16.75 85.88 22.06
CA PHE A 310 15.65 86.46 21.29
C PHE A 310 14.36 86.66 22.09
N LYS A 311 14.35 86.35 23.40
CA LYS A 311 13.22 86.57 24.31
C LYS A 311 13.44 87.88 25.08
N VAL A 312 13.26 89.01 24.39
CA VAL A 312 13.06 90.34 24.98
C VAL A 312 11.60 90.73 24.87
#